data_AF-A0A7S1ZZW4-F1
#
_entry.id   AF-A0A7S1ZZW4-F1
#
_cell.length_a   1.000
_cell.length_b   1.000
_cell.length_c   1.000
_cell.angle_alpha   90.00
_cell.angle_beta   90.00
_cell.angle_gamma   90.00
#
_symmetry.space_group_name_H-M   'P 1'
#
loop_
_entity.id
_entity.type
_entity.pdbx_description
1 polymer ?
#
loop_
_entity_poly.entity_id
_entity_poly.type
_entity_poly.pdbx_seq_one_letter_code
_entity_poly.pdbx_strand_id
1 'polypeptide(L)'
;AVICLSLYSFIFHHVKPLQSSLKPLVEGYQSGMRTGDKIFAMFCLLGGTISLPYMMGKPLNMIEEQCQASVSQMVELNAKEQAAALKMFWQLCLNLMGLSNNTVELSGKAMDEKELVFTGAVNMYFVLVKNIAFNLFGQYESVASLVIKKEAQQHLVVKGGSYTALMYTFHRSLSLYAMAQKNRNKKKKYMTKANRLHKELAASLKKGNPNALHYVSFLNAERNALKQKKNREETVEQEYKNAITVSLRGGYVHDAALARERYAQFLLNEVGDIEEAKYQIEAAIDCYKGWGAMGKVQHLRNQQERILAESQTK
;
A
#
# COMPACT_ATOMS: atom_id res chain seq x y z
N ALA A 1 25.87 -4.45 10.02
CA ALA A 1 24.47 -4.37 9.54
C ALA A 1 23.74 -3.12 10.05
N VAL A 2 23.86 -2.75 11.34
CA VAL A 2 23.18 -1.57 11.94
C VAL A 2 23.25 -0.31 11.07
N ILE A 3 24.44 0.12 10.68
CA ILE A 3 24.66 1.36 9.91
C ILE A 3 23.90 1.32 8.58
N CYS A 4 23.98 0.21 7.86
CA CYS A 4 23.26 0.01 6.60
C CYS A 4 21.75 0.12 6.83
N LEU A 5 21.21 -0.56 7.85
CA LEU A 5 19.79 -0.50 8.14
C LEU A 5 19.36 0.95 8.45
N SER A 6 20.05 1.62 9.37
CA SER A 6 19.74 2.99 9.78
C SER A 6 19.77 3.96 8.60
N LEU A 7 20.84 3.95 7.81
CA LEU A 7 20.99 4.89 6.69
C LEU A 7 19.98 4.61 5.58
N TYR A 8 19.90 3.36 5.11
CA TYR A 8 19.14 3.03 3.91
C TYR A 8 17.66 2.79 4.18
N SER A 9 17.27 2.47 5.41
CA SER A 9 15.87 2.34 5.78
C SER A 9 15.23 3.63 6.29
N PHE A 10 16.00 4.53 6.92
CA PHE A 10 15.44 5.70 7.60
C PHE A 10 15.84 7.06 7.04
N ILE A 11 16.88 7.14 6.20
CA ILE A 11 17.42 8.43 5.75
C ILE A 11 17.43 8.54 4.24
N PHE A 12 18.02 7.56 3.54
CA PHE A 12 18.33 7.66 2.12
C PHE A 12 17.10 7.84 1.23
N HIS A 13 16.01 7.13 1.55
CA HIS A 13 14.75 7.21 0.82
C HIS A 13 14.10 8.61 0.86
N HIS A 14 14.54 9.53 1.73
CA HIS A 14 14.06 10.91 1.73
C HIS A 14 14.66 11.76 0.62
N VAL A 15 15.78 11.34 0.02
CA VAL A 15 16.53 12.13 -0.97
C VAL A 15 16.95 11.32 -2.21
N LYS A 16 16.80 9.99 -2.18
CA LYS A 16 17.10 9.08 -3.29
C LYS A 16 15.92 8.16 -3.58
N PRO A 17 15.78 7.66 -4.83
CA PRO A 17 14.80 6.62 -5.17
C PRO A 17 14.96 5.37 -4.30
N LEU A 18 13.86 4.65 -4.00
CA LEU A 18 13.87 3.42 -3.18
C LEU A 18 14.88 2.37 -3.68
N GLN A 19 15.06 2.30 -5.00
CA GLN A 19 16.01 1.43 -5.70
C GLN A 19 17.43 1.57 -5.13
N SER A 20 17.83 2.79 -4.74
CA SER A 20 19.17 3.07 -4.22
C SER A 20 19.44 2.39 -2.87
N SER A 21 18.42 1.95 -2.15
CA SER A 21 18.55 1.24 -0.87
C SER A 21 18.67 -0.29 -1.02
N LEU A 22 18.37 -0.88 -2.19
CA LEU A 22 18.34 -2.34 -2.35
C LEU A 22 19.71 -2.98 -2.13
N LYS A 23 20.71 -2.62 -2.96
CA LYS A 23 22.06 -3.19 -2.89
C LYS A 23 22.71 -3.00 -1.50
N PRO A 24 22.67 -1.80 -0.89
CA PRO A 24 23.25 -1.62 0.43
C PRO A 24 22.57 -2.41 1.56
N LEU A 25 21.27 -2.69 1.45
CA LEU A 25 20.58 -3.56 2.40
C LEU A 25 21.02 -5.03 2.23
N VAL A 26 21.22 -5.51 1.01
CA VAL A 26 21.79 -6.86 0.78
C VAL A 26 23.21 -6.95 1.36
N GLU A 27 24.05 -5.95 1.14
CA GLU A 27 25.39 -5.88 1.74
C GLU A 27 25.33 -5.81 3.27
N GLY A 28 24.36 -5.06 3.81
CA GLY A 28 24.08 -4.96 5.24
C GLY A 28 23.72 -6.31 5.85
N TYR A 29 22.91 -7.12 5.17
CA TYR A 29 22.60 -8.50 5.56
C TYR A 29 23.87 -9.35 5.58
N GLN A 30 24.62 -9.40 4.48
CA GLN A 30 25.84 -10.20 4.39
C GLN A 30 26.89 -9.81 5.44
N SER A 31 27.07 -8.50 5.67
CA SER A 31 27.94 -7.98 6.72
C SER A 31 27.49 -8.45 8.10
N GLY A 32 26.20 -8.32 8.44
CA GLY A 32 25.71 -8.75 9.73
C GLY A 32 25.83 -10.25 9.96
N MET A 33 25.61 -11.06 8.92
CA MET A 33 25.85 -12.50 8.98
C MET A 33 27.31 -12.84 9.26
N ARG A 34 28.28 -12.14 8.63
CA ARG A 34 29.72 -12.35 8.89
C ARG A 34 30.15 -11.93 10.29
N THR A 35 29.56 -10.86 10.83
CA THR A 35 29.96 -10.29 12.14
C THR A 35 29.12 -10.81 13.31
N GLY A 36 28.18 -11.72 13.08
CA GLY A 36 27.27 -12.24 14.11
C GLY A 36 26.13 -11.29 14.52
N ASP A 37 25.95 -10.16 13.83
CA ASP A 37 24.88 -9.19 14.07
C ASP A 37 23.57 -9.64 13.40
N LYS A 38 22.98 -10.71 13.95
CA LYS A 38 21.83 -11.42 13.37
C LYS A 38 20.56 -10.55 13.27
N ILE A 39 20.26 -9.78 14.32
CA ILE A 39 19.02 -8.98 14.40
C ILE A 39 18.97 -7.96 13.26
N PHE A 40 20.03 -7.18 13.08
CA PHE A 40 20.07 -6.17 12.03
C PHE A 40 20.30 -6.79 10.65
N ALA A 41 20.99 -7.94 10.55
CA ALA A 41 21.06 -8.69 9.30
C ALA A 41 19.66 -9.08 8.82
N MET A 42 18.80 -9.62 9.70
CA MET A 42 17.44 -10.03 9.31
C MET A 42 16.55 -8.84 8.93
N PHE A 43 16.71 -7.67 9.57
CA PHE A 43 16.02 -6.47 9.13
C PHE A 43 16.49 -5.98 7.75
N CYS A 44 17.79 -6.07 7.47
CA CYS A 44 18.35 -5.79 6.15
C CYS A 44 17.81 -6.75 5.09
N LEU A 45 17.70 -8.05 5.41
CA LEU A 45 17.11 -9.07 4.52
C LEU A 45 15.64 -8.77 4.22
N LEU A 46 14.83 -8.54 5.27
CA LEU A 46 13.42 -8.15 5.16
C LEU A 46 13.25 -6.90 4.29
N GLY A 47 14.08 -5.88 4.55
CA GLY A 47 14.05 -4.61 3.85
C GLY A 47 14.40 -4.72 2.36
N GLY A 48 15.58 -5.26 2.07
CA GLY A 48 16.14 -5.30 0.72
C GLY A 48 15.48 -6.32 -0.19
N THR A 49 14.93 -7.39 0.37
CA THR A 49 14.43 -8.53 -0.42
C THR A 49 12.91 -8.58 -0.44
N ILE A 50 12.20 -7.99 0.52
CA ILE A 50 10.76 -8.21 0.64
C ILE A 50 10.00 -6.90 0.60
N SER A 51 10.18 -6.03 1.59
CA SER A 51 9.36 -4.81 1.71
C SER A 51 9.65 -3.77 0.62
N LEU A 52 10.91 -3.51 0.26
CA LEU A 52 11.24 -2.57 -0.81
C LEU A 52 10.80 -3.11 -2.19
N PRO A 53 11.09 -4.37 -2.58
CA PRO A 53 10.55 -4.95 -3.80
C PRO A 53 9.03 -4.86 -3.91
N TYR A 54 8.30 -5.13 -2.82
CA TYR A 54 6.85 -4.94 -2.76
C TYR A 54 6.44 -3.49 -3.07
N MET A 55 7.03 -2.53 -2.34
CA MET A 55 6.74 -1.10 -2.53
C MET A 55 7.10 -0.61 -3.92
N MET A 56 8.08 -1.22 -4.58
CA MET A 56 8.50 -0.90 -5.94
C MET A 56 7.68 -1.62 -7.01
N GLY A 57 6.62 -2.34 -6.64
CA GLY A 57 5.73 -3.03 -7.57
C GLY A 57 6.40 -4.21 -8.30
N LYS A 58 7.39 -4.86 -7.68
CA LYS A 58 7.98 -6.08 -8.23
C LYS A 58 6.93 -7.21 -8.30
N PRO A 59 7.07 -8.16 -9.25
CA PRO A 59 6.13 -9.27 -9.40
C PRO A 59 5.90 -10.02 -8.09
N LEU A 60 4.64 -10.30 -7.75
CA LEU A 60 4.30 -10.90 -6.46
C LEU A 60 4.86 -12.30 -6.28
N ASN A 61 4.96 -13.11 -7.34
CA ASN A 61 5.56 -14.45 -7.27
C ASN A 61 7.05 -14.39 -6.87
N MET A 62 7.80 -13.41 -7.40
CA MET A 62 9.20 -13.21 -7.02
C MET A 62 9.33 -12.91 -5.51
N ILE A 63 8.43 -12.09 -4.97
CA ILE A 63 8.44 -11.73 -3.54
C ILE A 63 8.01 -12.93 -2.68
N GLU A 64 7.01 -13.68 -3.14
CA GLU A 64 6.52 -14.90 -2.48
C GLU A 64 7.62 -15.97 -2.37
N GLU A 65 8.33 -16.25 -3.46
CA GLU A 65 9.47 -17.18 -3.50
C GLU A 65 10.57 -16.74 -2.52
N GLN A 66 10.87 -15.44 -2.48
CA GLN A 66 11.86 -14.88 -1.57
C GLN A 66 11.45 -14.97 -0.10
N CYS A 67 10.15 -14.79 0.20
CA CYS A 67 9.62 -15.02 1.54
C CYS A 67 9.80 -16.49 1.94
N GLN A 68 9.39 -17.42 1.07
CA GLN A 68 9.50 -18.85 1.34
C GLN A 68 10.95 -19.28 1.57
N ALA A 69 11.89 -18.76 0.78
CA ALA A 69 13.31 -19.08 0.92
C ALA A 69 13.97 -18.51 2.20
N SER A 70 13.43 -17.41 2.74
CA SER A 70 14.06 -16.66 3.84
C SER A 70 13.46 -16.95 5.22
N VAL A 71 12.22 -17.44 5.28
CA VAL A 71 11.49 -17.60 6.57
C VAL A 71 12.15 -18.59 7.51
N SER A 72 12.64 -19.73 7.01
CA SER A 72 13.28 -20.77 7.83
C SER A 72 14.53 -20.23 8.51
N GLN A 73 15.38 -19.53 7.76
CA GLN A 73 16.58 -18.88 8.29
C GLN A 73 16.25 -17.89 9.42
N MET A 74 15.22 -17.05 9.26
CA MET A 74 14.84 -16.10 10.32
C MET A 74 14.37 -16.81 11.60
N VAL A 75 13.66 -17.93 11.46
CA VAL A 75 13.20 -18.75 12.60
C VAL A 75 14.38 -19.43 13.29
N GLU A 76 15.27 -20.08 12.53
CA GLU A 76 16.47 -20.76 13.06
C GLU A 76 17.41 -19.81 13.80
N LEU A 77 17.52 -18.56 13.33
CA LEU A 77 18.34 -17.53 13.97
C LEU A 77 17.63 -16.81 15.14
N ASN A 78 16.46 -17.28 15.56
CA ASN A 78 15.63 -16.71 16.63
C ASN A 78 15.25 -15.22 16.40
N ALA A 79 15.14 -14.80 15.13
CA ALA A 79 14.75 -13.45 14.73
C ALA A 79 13.22 -13.32 14.60
N LYS A 80 12.52 -13.52 15.73
CA LYS A 80 11.06 -13.69 15.77
C LYS A 80 10.28 -12.49 15.20
N GLU A 81 10.70 -11.26 15.50
CA GLU A 81 10.00 -10.06 15.00
C GLU A 81 10.11 -9.92 13.48
N GLN A 82 11.29 -10.18 12.93
CA GLN A 82 11.56 -10.10 11.49
C GLN A 82 10.84 -11.23 10.75
N ALA A 83 10.85 -12.44 11.31
CA ALA A 83 10.10 -13.57 10.79
C ALA A 83 8.59 -13.29 10.77
N ALA A 84 8.03 -12.67 11.81
CA ALA A 84 6.62 -12.28 11.85
C ALA A 84 6.30 -11.25 10.76
N ALA A 85 7.10 -10.19 10.63
CA ALA A 85 6.91 -9.18 9.59
C ALA A 85 7.03 -9.76 8.17
N LEU A 86 7.99 -10.66 7.94
CA LEU A 86 8.14 -11.39 6.69
C LEU A 86 6.88 -12.20 6.38
N LYS A 87 6.39 -12.99 7.34
CA LYS A 87 5.19 -13.82 7.18
C LYS A 87 3.95 -12.99 6.83
N MET A 88 3.83 -11.77 7.33
CA MET A 88 2.74 -10.85 6.96
C MET A 88 2.78 -10.47 5.48
N PHE A 89 3.96 -10.11 4.95
CA PHE A 89 4.12 -9.85 3.51
C PHE A 89 3.89 -11.11 2.69
N TRP A 90 4.37 -12.26 3.14
CA TRP A 90 4.16 -13.53 2.47
C TRP A 90 2.67 -13.85 2.34
N GLN A 91 1.93 -13.78 3.45
CA GLN A 91 0.49 -14.04 3.46
C GLN A 91 -0.28 -13.01 2.63
N LEU A 92 0.14 -11.74 2.64
CA LEU A 92 -0.43 -10.72 1.76
C LEU A 92 -0.22 -11.08 0.28
N CYS A 93 0.97 -11.52 -0.12
CA CYS A 93 1.25 -11.95 -1.49
C CYS A 93 0.34 -13.12 -1.89
N LEU A 94 0.21 -14.14 -1.03
CA LEU A 94 -0.69 -15.28 -1.26
C LEU A 94 -2.15 -14.83 -1.42
N ASN A 95 -2.64 -13.92 -0.57
CA ASN A 95 -3.98 -13.36 -0.68
C ASN A 95 -4.20 -12.61 -2.00
N LEU A 96 -3.25 -11.75 -2.39
CA LEU A 96 -3.32 -10.98 -3.64
C LEU A 96 -3.24 -11.87 -4.88
N MET A 97 -2.43 -12.93 -4.84
CA MET A 97 -2.29 -13.92 -5.91
C MET A 97 -3.49 -14.86 -6.02
N GLY A 98 -4.42 -14.85 -5.06
CA GLY A 98 -5.55 -15.79 -5.04
C GLY A 98 -5.17 -17.20 -4.58
N LEU A 99 -4.06 -17.34 -3.87
CA LEU A 99 -3.55 -18.59 -3.29
C LEU A 99 -3.97 -18.76 -1.82
N SER A 100 -4.99 -18.01 -1.39
CA SER A 100 -5.56 -18.03 -0.05
C SER A 100 -7.07 -17.88 -0.15
N ASN A 101 -7.81 -18.51 0.76
CA ASN A 101 -9.25 -18.33 0.87
C ASN A 101 -9.63 -16.93 1.39
N ASN A 102 -8.68 -16.25 2.04
CA ASN A 102 -8.86 -14.92 2.60
C ASN A 102 -8.26 -13.85 1.70
N THR A 103 -8.98 -12.74 1.52
CA THR A 103 -8.48 -11.56 0.78
C THR A 103 -7.77 -10.56 1.69
N VAL A 104 -8.32 -10.33 2.89
CA VAL A 104 -7.83 -9.28 3.82
C VAL A 104 -7.38 -9.80 5.19
N GLU A 105 -7.77 -11.01 5.58
CA GLU A 105 -7.26 -11.67 6.78
C GLU A 105 -5.87 -12.24 6.47
N LEU A 106 -4.88 -11.96 7.32
CA LEU A 106 -3.53 -12.49 7.19
C LEU A 106 -3.46 -13.88 7.85
N SER A 107 -4.37 -14.77 7.44
CA SER A 107 -4.45 -16.14 7.92
C SER A 107 -4.51 -17.12 6.75
N GLY A 108 -3.61 -18.10 6.73
CA GLY A 108 -3.46 -19.07 5.66
C GLY A 108 -2.16 -19.86 5.77
N LYS A 109 -1.56 -20.22 4.63
CA LYS A 109 -0.35 -21.04 4.56
C LYS A 109 0.85 -20.48 5.33
N ALA A 110 1.03 -19.16 5.37
CA ALA A 110 2.23 -18.54 5.90
C ALA A 110 2.14 -18.18 7.40
N MET A 111 0.94 -17.86 7.89
CA MET A 111 0.69 -17.45 9.28
C MET A 111 -0.81 -17.46 9.60
N ASP A 112 -1.15 -17.33 10.89
CA ASP A 112 -2.48 -16.93 11.37
C ASP A 112 -2.36 -15.60 12.14
N GLU A 113 -3.13 -14.57 11.77
CA GLU A 113 -3.10 -13.27 12.44
C GLU A 113 -3.55 -13.31 13.90
N LYS A 114 -4.29 -14.36 14.31
CA LYS A 114 -4.74 -14.57 15.70
C LYS A 114 -3.62 -15.04 16.63
N GLU A 115 -2.57 -15.64 16.07
CA GLU A 115 -1.41 -16.12 16.83
C GLU A 115 -0.34 -15.03 17.02
N LEU A 116 -0.54 -13.84 16.43
CA LEU A 116 0.43 -12.76 16.52
C LEU A 116 0.44 -12.12 17.91
N VAL A 117 1.64 -12.00 18.46
CA VAL A 117 1.91 -11.15 19.61
C VAL A 117 2.30 -9.76 19.12
N PHE A 118 1.46 -8.77 19.38
CA PHE A 118 1.66 -7.40 18.90
C PHE A 118 2.66 -6.63 19.77
N THR A 119 3.94 -6.67 19.40
CA THR A 119 5.01 -5.86 20.03
C THR A 119 5.74 -5.00 19.01
N GLY A 120 6.16 -3.80 19.42
CA GLY A 120 7.12 -2.96 18.68
C GLY A 120 6.92 -2.93 17.16
N ALA A 121 7.87 -3.51 16.42
CA ALA A 121 7.88 -3.55 14.96
C ALA A 121 6.79 -4.46 14.37
N VAL A 122 6.39 -5.53 15.05
CA VAL A 122 5.35 -6.47 14.60
C VAL A 122 4.03 -5.74 14.43
N ASN A 123 3.61 -4.93 15.42
CA ASN A 123 2.39 -4.13 15.32
C ASN A 123 2.45 -3.13 14.14
N MET A 124 3.61 -2.51 13.93
CA MET A 124 3.83 -1.57 12.83
C MET A 124 3.61 -2.21 11.46
N TYR A 125 4.26 -3.36 11.22
CA TYR A 125 4.11 -4.10 9.96
C TYR A 125 2.70 -4.64 9.79
N PHE A 126 2.09 -5.17 10.86
CA PHE A 126 0.74 -5.70 10.80
C PHE A 126 -0.25 -4.65 10.31
N VAL A 127 -0.23 -3.46 10.91
CA VAL A 127 -1.17 -2.40 10.55
C VAL A 127 -0.91 -1.90 9.13
N LEU A 128 0.36 -1.81 8.72
CA LEU A 128 0.72 -1.45 7.35
C LEU A 128 0.15 -2.46 6.33
N VAL A 129 0.46 -3.74 6.51
CA VAL A 129 0.04 -4.83 5.62
C VAL A 129 -1.48 -4.96 5.59
N LYS A 130 -2.16 -4.85 6.74
CA LYS A 130 -3.63 -4.83 6.80
C LYS A 130 -4.22 -3.63 6.08
N ASN A 131 -3.65 -2.43 6.25
CA ASN A 131 -4.13 -1.24 5.55
C ASN A 131 -4.01 -1.39 4.02
N ILE A 132 -2.91 -1.98 3.55
CA ILE A 132 -2.72 -2.31 2.13
C ILE A 132 -3.81 -3.26 1.65
N ALA A 133 -4.00 -4.40 2.32
CA ALA A 133 -5.02 -5.39 1.97
C ALA A 133 -6.42 -4.76 1.93
N PHE A 134 -6.79 -4.01 2.98
CA PHE A 134 -8.08 -3.34 3.05
C PHE A 134 -8.29 -2.33 1.92
N ASN A 135 -7.28 -1.51 1.57
CA ASN A 135 -7.41 -0.55 0.47
C ASN A 135 -7.54 -1.24 -0.89
N LEU A 136 -6.73 -2.27 -1.14
CA LEU A 136 -6.76 -3.00 -2.41
C LEU A 136 -8.09 -3.74 -2.59
N PHE A 137 -8.71 -4.25 -1.53
CA PHE A 137 -10.03 -4.90 -1.60
C PHE A 137 -11.21 -3.97 -1.25
N GLY A 138 -11.02 -2.65 -1.32
CA GLY A 138 -12.10 -1.65 -1.20
C GLY A 138 -12.72 -1.49 0.20
N GLN A 139 -12.12 -2.09 1.24
CA GLN A 139 -12.56 -2.03 2.63
C GLN A 139 -12.03 -0.78 3.36
N TYR A 140 -12.26 0.39 2.78
CA TYR A 140 -11.75 1.68 3.28
C TYR A 140 -12.26 2.04 4.69
N GLU A 141 -13.44 1.54 5.08
CA GLU A 141 -14.01 1.79 6.40
C GLU A 141 -13.14 1.21 7.53
N SER A 142 -12.62 0.00 7.34
CA SER A 142 -11.77 -0.69 8.31
C SER A 142 -10.56 0.17 8.68
N VAL A 143 -9.88 0.74 7.67
CA VAL A 143 -8.74 1.65 7.88
C VAL A 143 -9.21 2.98 8.48
N ALA A 144 -10.24 3.62 7.90
CA ALA A 144 -10.69 4.94 8.33
C ALA A 144 -11.19 4.96 9.79
N SER A 145 -11.83 3.88 10.23
CA SER A 145 -12.32 3.72 11.61
C SER A 145 -11.15 3.71 12.61
N LEU A 146 -10.08 2.96 12.31
CA LEU A 146 -8.85 2.93 13.11
C LEU A 146 -8.18 4.30 13.15
N VAL A 147 -8.11 5.03 12.04
CA VAL A 147 -7.55 6.39 12.04
C VAL A 147 -8.40 7.38 12.84
N ILE A 148 -9.71 7.16 12.91
CA ILE A 148 -10.60 8.04 13.64
C ILE A 148 -10.54 7.83 15.15
N LYS A 149 -10.44 6.59 15.61
CA LYS A 149 -10.35 6.23 17.04
C LYS A 149 -9.08 6.83 17.65
N LYS A 150 -9.22 7.50 18.80
CA LYS A 150 -8.13 8.26 19.45
C LYS A 150 -7.09 7.32 20.09
N GLU A 151 -7.54 6.23 20.69
CA GLU A 151 -6.70 5.20 21.32
C GLU A 151 -5.79 4.49 20.30
N ALA A 152 -6.32 4.25 19.10
CA ALA A 152 -5.54 3.67 18.01
C ALA A 152 -4.34 4.55 17.62
N GLN A 153 -4.38 5.88 17.83
CA GLN A 153 -3.26 6.75 17.43
C GLN A 153 -2.03 6.62 18.34
N GLN A 154 -2.18 6.14 19.58
CA GLN A 154 -1.10 6.07 20.56
C GLN A 154 -0.21 4.83 20.38
N HIS A 155 -0.75 3.75 19.79
CA HIS A 155 -0.02 2.50 19.56
C HIS A 155 0.44 2.28 18.11
N LEU A 156 0.06 3.18 17.19
CA LEU A 156 0.24 3.04 15.75
C LEU A 156 1.33 3.95 15.15
N VAL A 157 2.24 4.45 15.99
CA VAL A 157 3.35 5.27 15.51
C VAL A 157 4.36 4.36 14.81
N VAL A 158 4.23 4.25 13.48
CA VAL A 158 5.38 3.92 12.63
C VAL A 158 6.49 4.87 13.06
N LYS A 159 7.60 4.34 13.61
CA LYS A 159 8.73 5.16 14.06
C LYS A 159 9.08 6.13 12.93
N GLY A 160 8.91 7.42 13.20
CA GLY A 160 9.01 8.47 12.20
C GLY A 160 10.35 8.37 11.48
N GLY A 161 10.30 8.19 10.15
CA GLY A 161 11.48 8.14 9.30
C GLY A 161 11.69 6.83 8.54
N SER A 162 11.01 5.71 8.84
CA SER A 162 11.12 4.51 7.97
C SER A 162 10.57 4.77 6.56
N TYR A 163 11.14 4.16 5.52
CA TYR A 163 10.58 4.21 4.15
C TYR A 163 9.10 3.76 4.08
N THR A 164 8.68 2.88 4.99
CA THR A 164 7.28 2.43 5.09
C THR A 164 6.31 3.52 5.54
N ALA A 165 6.80 4.63 6.12
CA ALA A 165 5.98 5.70 6.65
C ALA A 165 5.18 6.46 5.57
N LEU A 166 5.74 6.59 4.36
CA LEU A 166 5.03 7.22 3.23
C LEU A 166 3.82 6.38 2.83
N MET A 167 4.03 5.09 2.57
CA MET A 167 2.98 4.13 2.20
C MET A 167 1.90 4.02 3.29
N TYR A 168 2.32 3.96 4.56
CA TYR A 168 1.39 3.95 5.69
C TYR A 168 0.50 5.20 5.72
N THR A 169 1.10 6.38 5.58
CA THR A 169 0.39 7.67 5.58
C THR A 169 -0.54 7.79 4.38
N PHE A 170 -0.10 7.31 3.21
CA PHE A 170 -0.87 7.28 1.98
C PHE A 170 -2.15 6.45 2.13
N HIS A 171 -2.05 5.18 2.51
CA HIS A 171 -3.21 4.29 2.63
C HIS A 171 -4.25 4.80 3.65
N ARG A 172 -3.80 5.44 4.72
CA ARG A 172 -4.67 6.09 5.69
C ARG A 172 -5.39 7.31 5.10
N SER A 173 -4.68 8.15 4.36
CA SER A 173 -5.27 9.33 3.72
C SER A 173 -6.28 8.92 2.63
N LEU A 174 -5.92 7.94 1.80
CA LEU A 174 -6.78 7.38 0.75
C LEU A 174 -8.09 6.84 1.33
N SER A 175 -8.00 5.98 2.35
CA SER A 175 -9.20 5.43 3.01
C SER A 175 -10.10 6.51 3.61
N LEU A 176 -9.53 7.56 4.18
CA LEU A 176 -10.32 8.69 4.70
C LEU A 176 -11.01 9.46 3.57
N TYR A 177 -10.34 9.71 2.44
CA TYR A 177 -10.97 10.36 1.29
C TYR A 177 -12.10 9.49 0.69
N ALA A 178 -11.87 8.18 0.53
CA ALA A 178 -12.90 7.25 0.10
C ALA A 178 -14.12 7.24 1.03
N MET A 179 -13.91 7.27 2.35
CA MET A 179 -15.00 7.36 3.32
C MET A 179 -15.69 8.73 3.34
N ALA A 180 -14.97 9.82 3.04
CA ALA A 180 -15.56 11.13 2.88
C ALA A 180 -16.50 11.21 1.66
N GLN A 181 -16.19 10.46 0.59
CA GLN A 181 -17.04 10.36 -0.60
C GLN A 181 -18.34 9.60 -0.29
N LYS A 182 -18.24 8.47 0.42
CA LYS A 182 -19.40 7.63 0.80
C LYS A 182 -20.30 8.27 1.87
N ASN A 183 -19.73 9.02 2.82
CA ASN A 183 -20.47 9.49 4.01
C ASN A 183 -20.63 11.00 4.05
N ARG A 184 -21.70 11.52 3.43
CA ARG A 184 -21.99 12.98 3.41
C ARG A 184 -22.03 13.60 4.81
N ASN A 185 -22.68 12.94 5.78
CA ASN A 185 -22.81 13.44 7.17
C ASN A 185 -21.47 13.55 7.92
N LYS A 186 -20.51 12.66 7.61
CA LYS A 186 -19.19 12.64 8.25
C LYS A 186 -18.09 13.20 7.34
N LYS A 187 -18.43 13.72 6.15
CA LYS A 187 -17.49 14.18 5.12
C LYS A 187 -16.45 15.14 5.67
N LYS A 188 -16.87 16.19 6.40
CA LYS A 188 -15.96 17.17 7.00
C LYS A 188 -14.95 16.53 7.95
N LYS A 189 -15.40 15.60 8.81
CA LYS A 189 -14.54 14.89 9.77
C LYS A 189 -13.46 14.07 9.06
N TYR A 190 -13.86 13.29 8.05
CA TYR A 190 -12.93 12.49 7.25
C TYR A 190 -11.96 13.38 6.48
N MET A 191 -12.45 14.41 5.78
CA MET A 191 -11.61 15.33 5.00
C MET A 191 -10.59 16.08 5.84
N THR A 192 -10.94 16.54 7.04
CA THR A 192 -9.98 17.22 7.93
C THR A 192 -8.79 16.32 8.27
N LYS A 193 -9.06 15.05 8.63
CA LYS A 193 -7.98 14.09 8.93
C LYS A 193 -7.20 13.70 7.68
N ALA A 194 -7.87 13.48 6.55
CA ALA A 194 -7.23 13.13 5.28
C ALA A 194 -6.28 14.23 4.81
N ASN A 195 -6.73 15.49 4.84
CA ASN A 195 -5.95 16.66 4.44
C ASN A 195 -4.71 16.87 5.33
N ARG A 196 -4.77 16.52 6.62
CA ARG A 196 -3.60 16.58 7.50
C ARG A 196 -2.52 15.59 7.05
N LEU A 197 -2.89 14.31 6.86
CA LEU A 197 -1.96 13.27 6.40
C LEU A 197 -1.44 13.55 4.99
N HIS A 198 -2.31 14.05 4.10
CA HIS A 198 -1.91 14.47 2.76
C HIS A 198 -0.90 15.63 2.84
N LYS A 199 -1.09 16.62 3.71
CA LYS A 199 -0.12 17.72 3.91
C LYS A 199 1.24 17.22 4.38
N GLU A 200 1.30 16.16 5.19
CA GLU A 200 2.56 15.53 5.60
C GLU A 200 3.33 14.94 4.40
N LEU A 201 2.64 14.20 3.52
CA LEU A 201 3.24 13.67 2.29
C LEU A 201 3.66 14.77 1.32
N ALA A 202 2.81 15.79 1.11
CA ALA A 202 3.13 16.94 0.27
C ALA A 202 4.32 17.74 0.80
N ALA A 203 4.46 17.85 2.13
CA ALA A 203 5.64 18.46 2.75
C ALA A 203 6.91 17.61 2.52
N SER A 204 6.81 16.28 2.55
CA SER A 204 7.93 15.39 2.21
C SER A 204 8.36 15.58 0.75
N LEU A 205 7.40 15.63 -0.19
CA LEU A 205 7.67 15.90 -1.60
C LEU A 205 8.33 17.28 -1.79
N LYS A 206 7.83 18.33 -1.14
CA LYS A 206 8.41 19.68 -1.22
C LYS A 206 9.87 19.73 -0.71
N LYS A 207 10.24 18.86 0.23
CA LYS A 207 11.61 18.70 0.72
C LYS A 207 12.51 17.90 -0.25
N GLY A 208 11.99 17.50 -1.41
CA GLY A 208 12.74 16.79 -2.45
C GLY A 208 12.65 15.27 -2.37
N ASN A 209 11.72 14.70 -1.60
CA ASN A 209 11.56 13.24 -1.54
C ASN A 209 10.97 12.69 -2.84
N PRO A 210 11.74 11.97 -3.67
CA PRO A 210 11.26 11.50 -4.97
C PRO A 210 10.19 10.41 -4.83
N ASN A 211 10.18 9.69 -3.71
CA ASN A 211 9.28 8.57 -3.47
C ASN A 211 7.90 9.02 -2.96
N ALA A 212 7.69 10.32 -2.71
CA ALA A 212 6.40 10.85 -2.29
C ALA A 212 5.51 11.28 -3.48
N LEU A 213 6.08 11.43 -4.69
CA LEU A 213 5.41 12.05 -5.83
C LEU A 213 4.12 11.31 -6.22
N HIS A 214 4.18 10.00 -6.44
CA HIS A 214 3.03 9.19 -6.85
C HIS A 214 1.89 9.22 -5.81
N TYR A 215 2.21 9.10 -4.52
CA TYR A 215 1.21 9.23 -3.45
C TYR A 215 0.55 10.62 -3.41
N VAL A 216 1.32 11.70 -3.55
CA VAL A 216 0.77 13.06 -3.55
C VAL A 216 -0.10 13.29 -4.79
N SER A 217 0.34 12.86 -5.97
CA SER A 217 -0.45 12.96 -7.21
C SER A 217 -1.79 12.23 -7.07
N PHE A 218 -1.80 11.02 -6.51
CA PHE A 218 -3.05 10.28 -6.27
C PHE A 218 -3.95 11.00 -5.25
N LEU A 219 -3.41 11.42 -4.11
CA LEU A 219 -4.21 12.11 -3.08
C LEU A 219 -4.72 13.49 -3.53
N ASN A 220 -4.07 14.14 -4.50
CA ASN A 220 -4.60 15.34 -5.15
C ASN A 220 -5.89 15.04 -5.93
N ALA A 221 -5.91 13.95 -6.70
CA ALA A 221 -7.11 13.49 -7.42
C ALA A 221 -8.26 13.21 -6.45
N GLU A 222 -8.03 12.40 -5.40
CA GLU A 222 -9.02 12.09 -4.37
C GLU A 222 -9.55 13.35 -3.66
N ARG A 223 -8.66 14.29 -3.33
CA ARG A 223 -9.04 15.54 -2.66
C ARG A 223 -9.89 16.42 -3.58
N ASN A 224 -9.53 16.55 -4.85
CA ASN A 224 -10.28 17.36 -5.83
C ASN A 224 -11.61 16.71 -6.18
N ALA A 225 -11.68 15.38 -6.22
CA ALA A 225 -12.92 14.62 -6.37
C ALA A 225 -13.94 14.94 -5.28
N LEU A 226 -13.55 15.48 -4.11
CA LEU A 226 -14.49 15.85 -3.04
C LEU A 226 -14.92 17.33 -3.04
N LYS A 227 -14.28 18.19 -3.84
CA LYS A 227 -14.57 19.63 -3.90
C LYS A 227 -15.73 19.90 -4.86
N GLN A 228 -16.54 20.90 -4.54
CA GLN A 228 -17.49 21.48 -5.49
C GLN A 228 -16.81 22.68 -6.16
N LYS A 229 -16.50 22.57 -7.45
CA LYS A 229 -15.85 23.61 -8.26
C LYS A 229 -16.39 23.57 -9.68
N LYS A 230 -16.32 24.70 -10.38
CA LYS A 230 -16.50 24.76 -11.85
C LYS A 230 -15.41 23.88 -12.51
N ASN A 231 -15.77 23.11 -13.53
CA ASN A 231 -14.90 22.16 -14.25
C ASN A 231 -14.27 21.07 -13.35
N ARG A 232 -15.00 20.61 -12.32
CA ARG A 232 -14.55 19.57 -11.39
C ARG A 232 -14.15 18.29 -12.13
N GLU A 233 -14.94 17.86 -13.10
CA GLU A 233 -14.77 16.59 -13.82
C GLU A 233 -13.45 16.57 -14.60
N GLU A 234 -13.25 17.55 -15.48
CA GLU A 234 -12.00 17.75 -16.23
C GLU A 234 -10.76 17.83 -15.31
N THR A 235 -10.88 18.58 -14.19
CA THR A 235 -9.78 18.68 -13.20
C THR A 235 -9.46 17.31 -12.59
N VAL A 236 -10.49 16.55 -12.20
CA VAL A 236 -10.33 15.25 -11.54
C VAL A 236 -9.77 14.22 -12.51
N GLU A 237 -10.24 14.21 -13.75
CA GLU A 237 -9.70 13.39 -14.83
C GLU A 237 -8.21 13.65 -15.05
N GLN A 238 -7.81 14.91 -15.20
CA GLN A 238 -6.40 15.25 -15.42
C GLN A 238 -5.51 14.85 -14.23
N GLU A 239 -6.00 15.00 -13.00
CA GLU A 239 -5.28 14.59 -11.80
C GLU A 239 -5.14 13.06 -11.69
N TYR A 240 -6.19 12.29 -12.04
CA TYR A 240 -6.08 10.83 -12.09
C TYR A 240 -5.15 10.36 -13.21
N LYS A 241 -5.26 10.92 -14.43
CA LYS A 241 -4.33 10.64 -15.53
C LYS A 241 -2.88 10.91 -15.14
N ASN A 242 -2.63 12.01 -14.44
CA ASN A 242 -1.32 12.33 -13.89
C ASN A 242 -0.87 11.31 -12.84
N ALA A 243 -1.71 10.98 -11.84
CA ALA A 243 -1.40 10.00 -10.82
C ALA A 243 -1.05 8.62 -11.40
N ILE A 244 -1.85 8.14 -12.36
CA ILE A 244 -1.63 6.87 -13.07
C ILE A 244 -0.29 6.91 -13.82
N THR A 245 -0.03 7.99 -14.56
CA THR A 245 1.22 8.15 -15.35
C THR A 245 2.45 8.16 -14.46
N VAL A 246 2.41 8.93 -13.37
CA VAL A 246 3.50 9.02 -12.39
C VAL A 246 3.75 7.66 -11.73
N SER A 247 2.69 6.95 -11.32
CA SER A 247 2.80 5.62 -10.73
C SER A 247 3.42 4.61 -11.69
N LEU A 248 2.93 4.53 -12.94
CA LEU A 248 3.45 3.60 -13.95
C LEU A 248 4.92 3.90 -14.29
N ARG A 249 5.29 5.18 -14.50
CA ARG A 249 6.69 5.57 -14.77
C ARG A 249 7.62 5.25 -13.61
N GLY A 250 7.10 5.28 -12.38
CA GLY A 250 7.86 4.92 -11.18
C GLY A 250 7.93 3.41 -10.90
N GLY A 251 7.22 2.57 -11.67
CA GLY A 251 7.11 1.13 -11.44
C GLY A 251 6.07 0.73 -10.38
N TYR A 252 5.30 1.69 -9.87
CA TYR A 252 4.26 1.49 -8.84
C TYR A 252 2.96 0.98 -9.48
N VAL A 253 3.02 -0.19 -10.11
CA VAL A 253 1.91 -0.76 -10.90
C VAL A 253 0.63 -0.96 -10.08
N HIS A 254 0.77 -1.34 -8.81
CA HIS A 254 -0.36 -1.52 -7.89
C HIS A 254 -1.04 -0.19 -7.53
N ASP A 255 -0.27 0.89 -7.37
CA ASP A 255 -0.84 2.23 -7.13
C ASP A 255 -1.50 2.80 -8.38
N ALA A 256 -0.95 2.51 -9.56
CA ALA A 256 -1.60 2.86 -10.83
C ALA A 256 -2.94 2.13 -10.99
N ALA A 257 -2.98 0.82 -10.70
CA ALA A 257 -4.20 0.03 -10.75
C ALA A 257 -5.25 0.56 -9.76
N LEU A 258 -4.85 0.82 -8.51
CA LEU A 258 -5.74 1.37 -7.49
C LEU A 258 -6.25 2.78 -7.87
N ALA A 259 -5.42 3.63 -8.48
CA ALA A 259 -5.84 4.94 -8.98
C ALA A 259 -6.90 4.83 -10.09
N ARG A 260 -6.76 3.86 -11.00
CA ARG A 260 -7.76 3.56 -12.03
C ARG A 260 -9.08 3.10 -11.44
N GLU A 261 -9.05 2.22 -10.43
CA GLU A 261 -10.27 1.79 -9.73
C GLU A 261 -11.00 2.97 -9.06
N ARG A 262 -10.24 3.84 -8.39
CA ARG A 262 -10.79 5.04 -7.75
C ARG A 262 -11.34 6.04 -8.76
N TYR A 263 -10.70 6.19 -9.91
CA TYR A 263 -11.20 7.03 -10.99
C TYR A 263 -12.48 6.45 -11.61
N ALA A 264 -12.52 5.15 -11.91
CA ALA A 264 -13.73 4.47 -12.37
C ALA A 264 -14.90 4.67 -11.39
N GLN A 265 -14.64 4.57 -10.08
CA GLN A 265 -15.67 4.82 -9.07
C GLN A 265 -16.18 6.27 -9.08
N PHE A 266 -15.30 7.25 -9.33
CA PHE A 266 -15.70 8.65 -9.50
C PHE A 266 -16.55 8.84 -10.76
N LEU A 267 -16.12 8.26 -11.89
CA LEU A 267 -16.86 8.31 -13.15
C LEU A 267 -18.27 7.75 -13.00
N LEU A 268 -18.41 6.57 -12.37
CA LEU A 268 -19.72 5.94 -12.15
C LEU A 268 -20.63 6.75 -11.22
N ASN A 269 -20.11 7.26 -10.10
CA ASN A 269 -20.95 7.85 -9.05
C ASN A 269 -21.23 9.33 -9.22
N GLU A 270 -20.32 10.06 -9.86
CA GLU A 270 -20.34 11.53 -9.87
C GLU A 270 -20.53 12.10 -11.27
N VAL A 271 -20.12 11.37 -12.32
CA VAL A 271 -20.18 11.84 -13.72
C VAL A 271 -21.26 11.09 -14.52
N GLY A 272 -21.42 9.78 -14.29
CA GLY A 272 -22.29 8.90 -15.07
C GLY A 272 -21.65 8.36 -16.35
N ASP A 273 -20.32 8.51 -16.53
CA ASP A 273 -19.61 7.98 -17.70
C ASP A 273 -19.24 6.50 -17.49
N ILE A 274 -20.14 5.62 -17.93
CA ILE A 274 -20.02 4.18 -17.76
C ILE A 274 -18.92 3.58 -18.65
N GLU A 275 -18.76 4.08 -19.87
CA GLU A 275 -17.83 3.51 -20.85
C GLU A 275 -16.38 3.81 -20.45
N GLU A 276 -16.08 5.04 -20.06
CA GLU A 276 -14.75 5.38 -19.55
C GLU A 276 -14.48 4.63 -18.22
N ALA A 277 -15.48 4.47 -17.36
CA ALA A 277 -15.31 3.70 -16.13
C ALA A 277 -14.95 2.22 -16.40
N LYS A 278 -15.60 1.57 -17.38
CA LYS A 278 -15.27 0.20 -17.80
C LYS A 278 -13.84 0.12 -18.33
N TYR A 279 -13.45 1.06 -19.18
CA TYR A 279 -12.08 1.13 -19.70
C TYR A 279 -11.05 1.22 -18.56
N GLN A 280 -11.30 2.07 -17.57
CA GLN A 280 -10.41 2.20 -16.42
C GLN A 280 -10.35 0.93 -15.56
N ILE A 281 -11.47 0.21 -15.40
CA ILE A 281 -11.51 -1.08 -14.70
C ILE A 281 -10.70 -2.14 -15.44
N GLU A 282 -10.87 -2.29 -16.76
CA GLU A 282 -10.09 -3.25 -17.56
C GLU A 282 -8.60 -2.92 -17.53
N ALA A 283 -8.23 -1.64 -17.65
CA ALA A 283 -6.85 -1.21 -17.54
C ALA A 283 -6.27 -1.45 -16.12
N ALA A 284 -7.09 -1.37 -15.06
CA ALA A 284 -6.68 -1.75 -13.71
C ALA A 284 -6.46 -3.27 -13.59
N ILE A 285 -7.35 -4.08 -14.19
CA ILE A 285 -7.22 -5.53 -14.27
C ILE A 285 -5.89 -5.91 -14.93
N ASP A 286 -5.52 -5.28 -16.04
CA ASP A 286 -4.26 -5.58 -16.73
C ASP A 286 -3.02 -5.20 -15.90
N CYS A 287 -3.08 -4.08 -15.17
CA CYS A 287 -2.03 -3.73 -14.21
C CYS A 287 -1.90 -4.80 -13.12
N TYR A 288 -3.02 -5.28 -12.55
CA TYR A 288 -3.00 -6.33 -11.52
C TYR A 288 -2.53 -7.68 -12.05
N LYS A 289 -2.92 -8.07 -13.28
CA LYS A 289 -2.39 -9.28 -13.95
C LYS A 289 -0.88 -9.18 -14.11
N GLY A 290 -0.38 -8.06 -14.62
CA GLY A 290 1.05 -7.83 -14.82
C GLY A 290 1.85 -7.84 -13.50
N TRP A 291 1.23 -7.44 -12.39
CA TRP A 291 1.82 -7.52 -11.06
C TRP A 291 1.74 -8.93 -10.44
N GLY A 292 0.87 -9.80 -10.94
CA GLY A 292 0.61 -11.15 -10.44
C GLY A 292 -0.51 -11.25 -9.39
N ALA A 293 -1.32 -10.19 -9.21
CA ALA A 293 -2.37 -10.12 -8.19
C ALA A 293 -3.70 -10.75 -8.67
N MET A 294 -3.67 -12.04 -9.02
CA MET A 294 -4.82 -12.73 -9.64
C MET A 294 -6.06 -12.82 -8.73
N GLY A 295 -5.90 -12.90 -7.41
CA GLY A 295 -7.00 -12.82 -6.46
C GLY A 295 -7.70 -11.45 -6.51
N LYS A 296 -6.93 -10.37 -6.70
CA LYS A 296 -7.48 -9.03 -6.91
C LYS A 296 -8.15 -8.88 -8.28
N VAL A 297 -7.59 -9.50 -9.32
CA VAL A 297 -8.21 -9.55 -10.66
C VAL A 297 -9.59 -10.20 -10.60
N GLN A 298 -9.72 -11.36 -9.96
CA GLN A 298 -11.01 -12.05 -9.84
C GLN A 298 -12.01 -11.21 -9.03
N HIS A 299 -11.55 -10.58 -7.94
CA HIS A 299 -12.38 -9.70 -7.14
C HIS A 299 -12.95 -8.53 -7.97
N LEU A 300 -12.13 -7.91 -8.83
CA LEU A 300 -12.54 -6.78 -9.65
C LEU A 300 -13.50 -7.19 -10.78
N ARG A 301 -13.27 -8.35 -11.43
CA ARG A 301 -14.20 -8.91 -12.42
C ARG A 301 -15.58 -9.20 -11.83
N ASN A 302 -15.63 -9.82 -10.65
CA ASN A 302 -16.88 -10.08 -9.95
C ASN A 302 -17.64 -8.78 -9.61
N GLN A 303 -16.92 -7.68 -9.32
CA GLN A 303 -17.55 -6.37 -9.11
C GLN A 303 -18.11 -5.78 -10.40
N GLN A 304 -17.35 -5.88 -11.51
CA GLN A 304 -17.77 -5.40 -12.82
C GLN A 304 -19.02 -6.12 -13.33
N GLU A 305 -19.08 -7.45 -13.19
CA GLU A 305 -20.26 -8.26 -13.53
C GLU A 305 -21.52 -7.81 -12.77
N ARG A 306 -21.39 -7.51 -11.47
CA ARG A 306 -22.49 -6.99 -10.65
C ARG A 306 -22.99 -5.63 -11.13
N ILE A 307 -22.07 -4.70 -11.42
CA ILE A 307 -22.42 -3.37 -11.94
C ILE A 307 -23.16 -3.48 -13.28
N LEU A 308 -22.69 -4.38 -14.16
CA LEU A 308 -23.34 -4.65 -15.44
C LEU A 308 -24.75 -5.22 -15.26
N ALA A 309 -24.93 -6.21 -14.39
CA ALA A 309 -26.24 -6.80 -14.11
C ALA A 309 -27.25 -5.76 -13.55
N GLU A 310 -26.82 -4.90 -12.63
CA GLU A 310 -27.66 -3.84 -12.06
C GLU A 310 -28.06 -2.77 -13.09
N SER A 311 -27.20 -2.51 -14.08
CA SER A 311 -27.48 -1.55 -15.17
C SER A 311 -28.50 -2.07 -16.19
N GLN A 312 -28.63 -3.39 -16.36
CA GLN A 312 -29.60 -4.02 -17.27
C GLN A 312 -31.00 -4.19 -16.65
N THR A 313 -31.11 -4.04 -15.34
CA THR A 313 -32.37 -4.20 -14.58
C THR A 313 -33.10 -2.87 -14.35
N LYS A 314 -32.51 -1.74 -14.78
CA LYS A 314 -33.09 -0.40 -14.71
C LYS A 314 -33.50 0.07 -16.09
#